data_AF-A0A432ZK45-F1
#
_entry.id   AF-A0A432ZK45-F1
#
_cell.length_a   1.000
_cell.length_b   1.000
_cell.length_c   1.000
_cell.angle_alpha   90.00
_cell.angle_beta   90.00
_cell.angle_gamma   90.00
#
_symmetry.space_group_name_H-M   'P 1'
#
loop_
_entity.id
_entity.type
_entity.pdbx_description
1 polymer ?
#
loop_
_entity_poly.entity_id
_entity_poly.type
_entity_poly.pdbx_seq_one_letter_code
_entity_poly.pdbx_strand_id
1 'polypeptide(L)'
;MSHFRGFAKLFSKHASKYKTSLALTAVMFVAVLAGCEPTVSEVENRRALQQVQKLDLLQLPNTQWSLSSESIQLSFCRNRYNESLQAERGDLNRWRLVGDVSAFPDYRQEGLELLGELANDYDVLLWQQWGTFSSGLYRVAYRRGGSAPNIFNIMARIGRDERVCYSQLDQN
;
A
#
# COMPACT_ATOMS: atom_id res chain seq x y z
N MET A 1 17.62 -65.27 -52.33
CA MET A 1 16.77 -65.58 -53.50
C MET A 1 15.53 -64.70 -53.44
N SER A 2 15.24 -64.02 -54.56
CA SER A 2 13.93 -63.55 -55.06
C SER A 2 13.05 -62.67 -54.15
N HIS A 3 12.93 -61.37 -54.50
CA HIS A 3 11.72 -60.73 -55.09
C HIS A 3 10.56 -60.54 -54.08
N PHE A 4 10.04 -59.34 -53.83
CA PHE A 4 9.24 -58.58 -54.79
C PHE A 4 9.14 -57.08 -54.42
N ARG A 5 9.25 -56.23 -55.43
CA ARG A 5 8.90 -54.81 -55.45
C ARG A 5 7.38 -54.65 -55.47
N GLY A 6 6.89 -53.55 -54.91
CA GLY A 6 5.71 -52.86 -55.43
C GLY A 6 4.59 -52.65 -54.42
N PHE A 7 4.55 -51.45 -53.84
CA PHE A 7 3.36 -50.58 -53.73
C PHE A 7 3.90 -49.24 -53.20
N ALA A 8 4.48 -48.43 -54.08
CA ALA A 8 3.74 -47.42 -54.83
C ALA A 8 2.88 -46.54 -53.91
N LYS A 9 3.42 -45.34 -53.65
CA LYS A 9 2.72 -44.05 -53.69
C LYS A 9 1.40 -43.99 -52.92
N LEU A 10 1.48 -43.64 -51.64
CA LEU A 10 0.47 -42.90 -50.87
C LEU A 10 1.15 -42.75 -49.50
N PHE A 11 1.82 -41.65 -49.16
CA PHE A 11 1.21 -40.42 -48.69
C PHE A 11 2.29 -39.33 -48.67
N SER A 12 2.77 -38.95 -49.85
CA SER A 12 3.48 -37.67 -50.04
C SER A 12 2.45 -36.56 -49.98
N LYS A 13 1.99 -36.16 -48.79
CA LYS A 13 1.19 -34.93 -48.61
C LYS A 13 0.93 -34.46 -47.18
N HIS A 14 1.78 -34.75 -46.19
CA HIS A 14 1.53 -34.18 -44.84
C HIS A 14 2.74 -33.57 -44.12
N ALA A 15 3.94 -33.51 -44.69
CA ALA A 15 5.10 -33.01 -43.93
C ALA A 15 5.24 -31.46 -43.87
N SER A 16 4.36 -30.69 -44.52
CA SER A 16 4.58 -29.24 -44.73
C SER A 16 3.63 -28.29 -44.00
N LYS A 17 2.71 -28.78 -43.16
CA LYS A 17 1.73 -27.92 -42.46
C LYS A 17 1.98 -27.70 -40.96
N TYR A 18 2.99 -28.34 -40.38
CA TYR A 18 3.17 -28.32 -38.91
C TYR A 18 4.22 -27.33 -38.41
N LYS A 19 5.07 -26.77 -39.28
CA LYS A 19 6.13 -25.83 -38.88
C LYS A 19 5.62 -24.41 -38.62
N THR A 20 4.56 -23.98 -39.29
CA THR A 20 3.96 -22.65 -39.13
C THR A 20 2.98 -22.55 -37.96
N SER A 21 2.40 -23.67 -37.52
CA SER A 21 1.39 -23.67 -36.45
C SER A 21 2.00 -23.58 -35.04
N LEU A 22 3.26 -23.99 -34.85
CA LEU A 22 3.93 -23.96 -33.55
C LEU A 22 4.45 -22.56 -33.19
N ALA A 23 4.78 -21.74 -34.19
CA ALA A 23 5.27 -20.38 -33.99
C ALA A 23 4.13 -19.40 -33.59
N LEU A 24 2.92 -19.59 -34.13
CA LEU A 24 1.79 -18.69 -33.82
C LEU A 24 1.26 -18.86 -32.39
N THR A 25 1.25 -20.08 -31.85
CA THR A 25 0.82 -20.34 -30.47
C THR A 25 1.80 -19.82 -29.42
N ALA A 26 3.10 -19.80 -29.72
CA ALA A 26 4.11 -19.24 -28.82
C ALA A 26 4.03 -17.71 -28.70
N VAL A 27 3.76 -17.00 -29.81
CA VAL A 27 3.64 -15.53 -29.81
C VAL A 27 2.36 -15.07 -29.09
N MET A 28 1.26 -15.84 -29.19
CA MET A 28 0.00 -15.49 -28.54
C MET A 28 0.06 -15.63 -27.01
N PHE A 29 0.89 -16.55 -26.49
CA PHE A 29 1.05 -16.73 -25.04
C PHE A 29 1.91 -15.64 -24.39
N VAL A 30 2.90 -15.10 -25.11
CA VAL A 30 3.76 -14.02 -24.61
C VAL A 30 3.01 -12.69 -24.50
N ALA A 31 2.02 -12.44 -25.37
CA ALA A 31 1.20 -11.23 -25.34
C ALA A 31 0.26 -11.15 -24.12
N VAL A 32 -0.11 -12.28 -23.52
CA VAL A 32 -1.01 -12.31 -22.34
C VAL A 32 -0.24 -11.98 -21.04
N LEU A 33 1.09 -12.13 -21.02
CA LEU A 33 1.93 -11.83 -19.86
C LEU A 33 2.34 -10.34 -19.77
N ALA A 34 2.14 -9.55 -20.83
CA ALA A 34 2.48 -8.13 -20.87
C ALA A 34 1.38 -7.20 -20.29
N GLY A 35 0.27 -7.76 -19.79
CA GLY A 35 -0.87 -6.99 -19.29
C GLY A 35 -0.90 -6.71 -17.79
N CYS A 36 0.16 -7.02 -17.05
CA CYS A 36 0.20 -6.87 -15.58
C CYS A 36 1.25 -5.82 -15.17
N GLU A 37 1.19 -4.63 -15.76
CA GLU A 37 1.87 -3.47 -15.21
C GLU A 37 0.93 -2.78 -14.22
N PRO A 38 1.35 -2.58 -12.96
CA PRO A 38 0.52 -1.88 -11.98
C PRO A 38 0.24 -0.47 -12.49
N THR A 39 -0.98 0.00 -12.25
CA THR A 39 -1.32 1.37 -12.65
C THR A 39 -0.49 2.36 -11.84
N VAL A 40 -0.25 3.56 -12.39
CA VAL A 40 0.53 4.61 -11.70
C VAL A 40 -0.01 4.86 -10.28
N SER A 41 -1.34 4.90 -10.14
CA SER A 41 -2.02 5.08 -8.85
C SER A 41 -1.75 3.94 -7.86
N GLU A 42 -1.69 2.69 -8.31
CA GLU A 42 -1.34 1.56 -7.44
C GLU A 42 0.10 1.63 -6.93
N VAL A 43 1.03 2.10 -7.77
CA VAL A 43 2.42 2.30 -7.39
C VAL A 43 2.56 3.41 -6.35
N GLU A 44 1.84 4.51 -6.53
CA GLU A 44 1.83 5.66 -5.61
C GLU A 44 1.23 5.28 -4.24
N ASN A 45 0.08 4.61 -4.24
CA ASN A 45 -0.55 4.12 -3.01
C ASN A 45 0.37 3.16 -2.24
N ARG A 46 1.03 2.23 -2.93
CA ARG A 46 1.98 1.30 -2.31
C ARG A 46 3.16 2.05 -1.69
N ARG A 47 3.69 3.08 -2.37
CA ARG A 47 4.78 3.92 -1.83
C ARG A 47 4.33 4.69 -0.58
N ALA A 48 3.13 5.27 -0.61
CA ALA A 48 2.58 6.00 0.53
C ALA A 48 2.39 5.08 1.76
N LEU A 49 1.84 3.89 1.55
CA LEU A 49 1.75 2.85 2.59
C LEU A 49 3.11 2.48 3.18
N GLN A 50 4.10 2.18 2.33
CA GLN A 50 5.45 1.85 2.80
C GLN A 50 6.07 2.99 3.63
N GLN A 51 5.81 4.23 3.24
CA GLN A 51 6.26 5.40 3.98
C GLN A 51 5.57 5.53 5.34
N VAL A 52 4.25 5.29 5.41
CA VAL A 52 3.48 5.28 6.66
C VAL A 52 3.95 4.16 7.58
N GLN A 53 4.10 2.93 7.09
CA GLN A 53 4.63 1.80 7.87
C GLN A 53 6.01 2.11 8.45
N LYS A 54 6.91 2.65 7.62
CA LYS A 54 8.23 3.07 8.07
C LYS A 54 8.15 4.15 9.14
N LEU A 55 7.26 5.13 8.98
CA LEU A 55 7.07 6.20 9.94
C LEU A 55 6.50 5.69 11.27
N ASP A 56 5.58 4.73 11.23
CA ASP A 56 4.92 4.18 12.42
C ASP A 56 5.91 3.42 13.31
N LEU A 57 6.96 2.84 12.71
CA LEU A 57 8.09 2.20 13.40
C LEU A 57 9.13 3.18 13.97
N LEU A 58 9.06 4.47 13.65
CA LEU A 58 10.06 5.45 14.11
C LEU A 58 9.63 6.11 15.44
N GLN A 59 10.61 6.25 16.33
CA GLN A 59 10.53 7.20 17.44
C GLN A 59 10.67 8.61 16.86
N LEU A 60 9.63 9.43 17.02
CA LEU A 60 9.61 10.82 16.56
C LEU A 60 9.44 11.78 17.76
N PRO A 61 10.01 13.00 17.70
CA PRO A 61 10.84 13.53 16.62
C PRO A 61 12.28 12.95 16.63
N ASN A 62 12.96 12.90 15.48
CA ASN A 62 14.34 12.38 15.34
C ASN A 62 15.14 13.15 14.29
N THR A 63 16.41 12.80 14.05
CA THR A 63 17.32 13.55 13.14
C THR A 63 16.75 13.86 11.76
N GLN A 64 15.82 13.06 11.24
CA GLN A 64 15.22 13.22 9.92
C GLN A 64 13.81 13.81 9.93
N TRP A 65 13.12 13.76 11.06
CA TRP A 65 11.69 14.02 11.16
C TRP A 65 11.33 14.90 12.36
N SER A 66 10.38 15.78 12.13
CA SER A 66 9.74 16.62 13.13
C SER A 66 8.24 16.32 13.17
N LEU A 67 7.57 16.71 14.26
CA LEU A 67 6.13 16.58 14.45
C LEU A 67 5.51 17.98 14.52
N SER A 68 4.28 18.11 14.02
CA SER A 68 3.47 19.32 14.18
C SER A 68 3.30 19.67 15.65
N SER A 69 3.20 20.95 16.00
CA SER A 69 2.99 21.37 17.40
C SER A 69 1.69 20.78 17.96
N GLU A 70 0.61 20.84 17.19
CA GLU A 70 -0.71 20.37 17.57
C GLU A 70 -0.92 18.90 17.17
N SER A 71 -1.89 18.29 17.84
CA SER A 71 -2.38 16.95 17.54
C SER A 71 -3.76 17.01 16.90
N ILE A 72 -4.08 16.00 16.11
CA ILE A 72 -5.34 15.82 15.42
C ILE A 72 -5.99 14.56 15.97
N GLN A 73 -7.21 14.70 16.50
CA GLN A 73 -8.04 13.56 16.81
C GLN A 73 -8.90 13.20 15.60
N LEU A 74 -8.86 11.94 15.19
CA LEU A 74 -9.65 11.42 14.06
C LEU A 74 -10.46 10.21 14.50
N SER A 75 -11.69 10.12 13.97
CA SER A 75 -12.49 8.91 13.95
C SER A 75 -12.87 8.59 12.51
N PHE A 76 -12.65 7.35 12.10
CA PHE A 76 -13.04 6.87 10.78
C PHE A 76 -14.46 6.31 10.80
N CYS A 77 -15.19 6.51 9.70
CA CYS A 77 -16.60 6.11 9.58
C CYS A 77 -16.82 4.61 9.64
N ARG A 78 -15.83 3.81 9.23
CA ARG A 78 -15.90 2.35 9.38
C ARG A 78 -15.17 1.94 10.65
N ASN A 79 -15.90 1.32 11.57
CA ASN A 79 -15.35 0.87 12.85
C ASN A 79 -14.10 0.00 12.69
N ARG A 80 -14.05 -0.86 11.66
CA ARG A 80 -12.88 -1.70 11.36
C ARG A 80 -11.57 -0.92 11.25
N TYR A 81 -11.61 0.32 10.77
CA TYR A 81 -10.42 1.16 10.66
C TYR A 81 -9.96 1.67 12.02
N ASN A 82 -10.88 2.11 12.88
CA ASN A 82 -10.55 2.50 14.24
C ASN A 82 -10.06 1.29 15.05
N GLU A 83 -10.70 0.12 14.89
CA GLU A 83 -10.28 -1.17 15.47
C GLU A 83 -8.87 -1.55 15.03
N SER A 84 -8.59 -1.49 13.71
CA SER A 84 -7.27 -1.81 13.17
C SER A 84 -6.16 -0.89 13.69
N LEU A 85 -6.50 0.37 14.01
CA LEU A 85 -5.58 1.35 14.56
C LEU A 85 -5.64 1.42 16.09
N GLN A 86 -6.35 0.51 16.76
CA GLN A 86 -6.38 0.45 18.21
C GLN A 86 -4.99 0.11 18.73
N ALA A 87 -4.43 1.02 19.53
CA ALA A 87 -3.12 0.83 20.14
C ALA A 87 -2.94 1.82 21.29
N GLU A 88 -2.58 1.32 22.46
CA GLU A 88 -2.15 2.20 23.53
C GLU A 88 -0.80 2.81 23.20
N ARG A 89 -0.48 3.95 23.83
CA ARG A 89 0.83 4.59 23.67
C ARG A 89 1.99 3.63 24.01
N GLY A 90 1.80 2.76 24.99
CA GLY A 90 2.77 1.75 25.40
C GLY A 90 3.05 0.73 24.30
N ASP A 91 2.01 0.28 23.59
CA ASP A 91 2.14 -0.68 22.49
C ASP A 91 2.84 -0.08 21.29
N LEU A 92 2.43 1.13 20.89
CA LEU A 92 3.08 1.89 19.82
C LEU A 92 4.58 2.09 20.11
N ASN A 93 4.93 2.46 21.34
CA ASN A 93 6.33 2.59 21.74
C ASN A 93 7.08 1.27 21.66
N ARG A 94 6.47 0.16 22.10
CA ARG A 94 7.07 -1.17 22.04
C ARG A 94 7.37 -1.58 20.60
N TRP A 95 6.43 -1.39 19.69
CA TRP A 95 6.63 -1.72 18.27
C TRP A 95 7.72 -0.87 17.63
N ARG A 96 7.80 0.42 17.98
CA ARG A 96 8.87 1.34 17.53
C ARG A 96 10.24 0.97 18.07
N LEU A 97 10.31 0.46 19.31
CA LEU A 97 11.55 -0.03 19.90
C LEU A 97 12.04 -1.31 19.21
N VAL A 98 11.13 -2.19 18.80
CA VAL A 98 11.48 -3.37 17.99
C VAL A 98 11.92 -2.94 16.59
N GLY A 99 11.24 -1.96 15.99
CA GLY A 99 11.61 -1.38 14.69
C GLY A 99 11.34 -2.29 13.50
N ASP A 100 10.50 -3.32 13.68
CA ASP A 100 10.14 -4.31 12.67
C ASP A 100 8.61 -4.48 12.59
N VAL A 101 8.08 -4.59 11.36
CA VAL A 101 6.64 -4.73 11.10
C VAL A 101 6.06 -6.04 11.63
N SER A 102 6.88 -7.08 11.84
CA SER A 102 6.47 -8.35 12.45
C SER A 102 6.02 -8.22 13.90
N ALA A 103 6.33 -7.09 14.55
CA ALA A 103 5.84 -6.78 15.89
C ALA A 103 4.38 -6.27 15.90
N PHE A 104 3.85 -5.86 14.73
CA PHE A 104 2.48 -5.39 14.63
C PHE A 104 1.49 -6.54 14.76
N PRO A 105 0.33 -6.31 15.38
CA PRO A 105 -0.75 -7.27 15.33
C PRO A 105 -1.31 -7.36 13.90
N ASP A 106 -1.77 -8.54 13.50
CA ASP A 106 -2.23 -8.83 12.14
C ASP A 106 -3.29 -7.83 11.63
N TYR A 107 -4.17 -7.39 12.53
CA TYR A 107 -5.24 -6.44 12.19
C TYR A 107 -4.74 -5.03 11.85
N ARG A 108 -3.52 -4.64 12.22
CA ARG A 108 -3.02 -3.27 12.08
C ARG A 108 -2.83 -2.84 10.63
N GLN A 109 -2.58 -3.81 9.75
CA GLN A 109 -2.27 -3.56 8.36
C GLN A 109 -3.38 -2.79 7.63
N GLU A 110 -4.65 -3.13 7.85
CA GLU A 110 -5.79 -2.44 7.25
C GLU A 110 -5.86 -0.96 7.65
N GLY A 111 -5.48 -0.65 8.89
CA GLY A 111 -5.40 0.71 9.40
C GLY A 111 -4.27 1.50 8.76
N LEU A 112 -3.10 0.88 8.62
CA LEU A 112 -1.94 1.51 7.96
C LEU A 112 -2.19 1.73 6.47
N GLU A 113 -2.95 0.86 5.82
CA GLU A 113 -3.44 1.05 4.45
C GLU A 113 -4.29 2.30 4.32
N LEU A 114 -5.29 2.47 5.18
CA LEU A 114 -6.08 3.70 5.22
C LEU A 114 -5.22 4.95 5.44
N LEU A 115 -4.30 4.90 6.40
CA LEU A 115 -3.38 6.03 6.64
C LEU A 115 -2.48 6.30 5.43
N GLY A 116 -2.09 5.26 4.69
CA GLY A 116 -1.36 5.34 3.43
C GLY A 116 -2.17 6.00 2.32
N GLU A 117 -3.45 5.65 2.18
CA GLU A 117 -4.36 6.30 1.24
C GLU A 117 -4.53 7.79 1.58
N LEU A 118 -4.77 8.13 2.85
CA LEU A 118 -4.83 9.53 3.29
C LEU A 118 -3.53 10.29 3.02
N ALA A 119 -2.37 9.62 3.20
CA ALA A 119 -1.08 10.20 2.88
C ALA A 119 -0.92 10.47 1.39
N ASN A 120 -1.39 9.57 0.53
CA ASN A 120 -1.38 9.75 -0.91
C ASN A 120 -2.31 10.90 -1.35
N ASP A 121 -3.55 10.90 -0.85
CA ASP A 121 -4.60 11.84 -1.30
C ASP A 121 -4.35 13.27 -0.79
N TYR A 122 -3.76 13.41 0.40
CA TYR A 122 -3.59 14.71 1.04
C TYR A 122 -2.16 15.20 1.16
N ASP A 123 -1.16 14.37 0.85
CA ASP A 123 0.25 14.62 1.14
C ASP A 123 0.49 14.89 2.64
N VAL A 124 -0.12 14.05 3.49
CA VAL A 124 -0.07 14.18 4.95
C VAL A 124 0.30 12.86 5.60
N LEU A 125 1.41 12.87 6.34
CA LEU A 125 1.88 11.70 7.08
C LEU A 125 1.41 11.79 8.53
N LEU A 126 0.39 11.01 8.87
CA LEU A 126 -0.12 10.91 10.24
C LEU A 126 0.73 9.93 11.05
N TRP A 127 1.28 10.41 12.17
CA TRP A 127 1.99 9.61 13.15
C TRP A 127 1.14 9.42 14.40
N GLN A 128 0.80 8.18 14.71
CA GLN A 128 -0.14 7.85 15.76
C GLN A 128 0.48 8.00 17.16
N GLN A 129 -0.21 8.69 18.06
CA GLN A 129 0.17 8.80 19.48
C GLN A 129 -0.55 7.76 20.35
N TRP A 130 -1.80 7.46 20.01
CA TRP A 130 -2.63 6.39 20.59
C TRP A 130 -3.88 6.19 19.71
N GLY A 131 -4.59 5.08 19.92
CA GLY A 131 -5.84 4.75 19.24
C GLY A 131 -6.77 3.91 20.12
N THR A 132 -8.06 4.12 19.94
CA THR A 132 -9.16 3.39 20.58
C THR A 132 -10.14 2.93 19.50
N PHE A 133 -11.13 2.13 19.90
CA PHE A 133 -12.24 1.74 19.03
C PHE A 133 -13.02 2.93 18.45
N SER A 134 -13.05 4.07 19.15
CA SER A 134 -13.83 5.25 18.73
C SER A 134 -13.02 6.27 17.96
N SER A 135 -11.75 6.47 18.31
CA SER A 135 -10.90 7.49 17.69
C SER A 135 -9.42 7.25 18.00
N GLY A 136 -8.55 7.88 17.21
CA GLY A 136 -7.12 7.96 17.50
C GLY A 136 -6.62 9.39 17.51
N LEU A 137 -5.46 9.59 18.14
CA LEU A 137 -4.77 10.87 18.19
C LEU A 137 -3.48 10.77 17.38
N TYR A 138 -3.27 11.75 16.50
CA TYR A 138 -2.19 11.77 15.53
C TYR A 138 -1.47 13.12 15.57
N ARG A 139 -0.18 13.11 15.24
CA ARG A 139 0.56 14.33 14.87
C ARG A 139 0.99 14.22 13.42
N VAL A 140 1.13 15.35 12.74
CA VAL A 140 1.63 15.35 11.36
C VAL A 140 3.15 15.30 11.39
N ALA A 141 3.72 14.28 10.77
CA ALA A 141 5.15 14.16 10.59
C ALA A 141 5.61 14.88 9.32
N TYR A 142 6.72 15.60 9.43
CA TYR A 142 7.34 16.30 8.30
C TYR A 142 8.87 16.23 8.40
N ARG A 143 9.55 16.43 7.26
CA ARG A 143 11.01 16.37 7.23
C ARG A 143 11.62 17.49 8.06
N ARG A 144 12.63 17.14 8.88
CA ARG A 144 13.37 18.12 9.67
C ARG A 144 14.10 19.09 8.74
N GLY A 145 13.98 20.38 9.01
CA GLY A 145 14.49 21.46 8.15
C GLY A 145 13.52 21.91 7.06
N GLY A 146 12.39 21.21 6.87
CA GLY A 146 11.26 21.69 6.07
C GLY A 146 10.37 22.66 6.83
N SER A 147 9.46 23.32 6.12
CA SER A 147 8.41 24.15 6.71
C SER A 147 7.44 23.31 7.52
N ALA A 148 7.07 23.80 8.71
CA ALA A 148 6.05 23.14 9.51
C ALA A 148 4.71 23.13 8.76
N PRO A 149 3.97 22.01 8.78
CA PRO A 149 2.69 21.89 8.09
C PRO A 149 1.64 22.80 8.73
N ASN A 150 0.77 23.41 7.92
CA ASN A 150 -0.38 24.14 8.42
C ASN A 150 -1.49 23.15 8.82
N ILE A 151 -1.61 22.94 10.12
CA ILE A 151 -2.53 21.95 10.69
C ILE A 151 -4.00 22.28 10.46
N PHE A 152 -4.38 23.56 10.46
CA PHE A 152 -5.76 23.96 10.13
C PHE A 152 -6.13 23.60 8.69
N ASN A 153 -5.23 23.81 7.73
CA ASN A 153 -5.46 23.44 6.34
C ASN A 153 -5.54 21.92 6.15
N ILE A 154 -4.65 21.18 6.83
CA ILE A 154 -4.68 19.71 6.82
C ILE A 154 -6.01 19.19 7.37
N MET A 155 -6.44 19.71 8.52
CA MET A 155 -7.72 19.38 9.13
C MET A 155 -8.90 19.68 8.22
N ALA A 156 -8.91 20.85 7.58
CA ALA A 156 -9.98 21.23 6.66
C ALA A 156 -10.04 20.33 5.41
N ARG A 157 -8.93 19.69 5.02
CA ARG A 157 -8.87 18.73 3.90
C ARG A 157 -9.30 17.34 4.36
N ILE A 158 -8.66 16.80 5.40
CA ILE A 158 -8.93 15.46 5.93
C ILE A 158 -10.34 15.36 6.51
N GLY A 159 -10.83 16.38 7.21
CA GLY A 159 -12.18 16.37 7.79
C GLY A 159 -13.32 16.42 6.76
N ARG A 160 -13.02 16.59 5.47
CA ARG A 160 -13.98 16.47 4.36
C ARG A 160 -13.88 15.12 3.63
N ASP A 161 -12.95 14.27 4.01
CA ASP A 161 -12.83 12.93 3.47
C ASP A 161 -14.02 12.08 3.93
N GLU A 162 -14.65 11.35 3.00
CA GLU A 162 -15.83 10.52 3.30
C GLU A 162 -15.54 9.35 4.26
N ARG A 163 -14.26 8.98 4.42
CA ARG A 163 -13.81 7.94 5.35
C ARG A 163 -13.66 8.49 6.76
N VAL A 164 -13.66 9.81 6.95
CA VAL A 164 -13.50 10.48 8.26
C VAL A 164 -14.87 10.97 8.75
N CYS A 165 -15.31 10.44 9.89
CA CYS A 165 -16.61 10.79 10.49
C CYS A 165 -16.50 11.85 11.58
N TYR A 166 -15.32 11.99 12.18
CA TYR A 166 -15.05 13.04 13.14
C TYR A 166 -13.59 13.44 13.07
N SER A 167 -13.35 14.73 13.17
CA SER A 167 -12.01 15.31 13.23
C SER A 167 -12.03 16.52 14.15
N GLN A 168 -11.06 16.62 15.05
CA GLN A 168 -10.87 17.79 15.90
C GLN A 168 -9.37 18.08 16.12
N LEU A 169 -9.02 19.35 16.35
CA LEU A 169 -7.73 19.73 16.91
C LEU A 169 -7.72 19.49 18.42
N ASP A 170 -6.78 18.68 18.86
CA ASP A 170 -6.53 18.45 20.28
C ASP A 170 -5.57 19.53 20.77
N GLN A 171 -6.10 20.43 21.61
CA GLN A 171 -5.32 21.44 22.31
C GLN A 171 -4.89 20.83 23.64
N ASN A 172 -3.77 20.12 23.60
CA ASN A 172 -3.16 19.52 24.78
C ASN A 172 -2.05 20.42 25.31
#